data_AF-A0A1F6DK25-F1
#
_entry.id   AF-A0A1F6DK25-F1
#
_cell.length_a   1.000
_cell.length_b   1.000
_cell.length_c   1.000
_cell.angle_alpha   90.00
_cell.angle_beta   90.00
_cell.angle_gamma   90.00
#
_symmetry.space_group_name_H-M   'P 1'
#
loop_
_entity.id
_entity.type
_entity.pdbx_description
1 polymer ?
#
loop_
_entity_poly.entity_id
_entity_poly.type
_entity_poly.pdbx_seq_one_letter_code
_entity_poly.pdbx_strand_id
1 'polypeptide(L)'
;MEQRKLNFVYIFGAVVLAILISSWYQHYPSVVIPSTIDTSSNFDNGKTLSTDKNCSQAILAQEQAVNNDPLANAETFEKYPVTNSLQMAPADLDIKSNSFAYEFRGVLMDKLSRVGVNFAGHYSIVYVGMTGWGANYFIVDRSNGKTYIFPYIATFLDFNKDSNLIRMNSKEDVLAWINEDVPDACMSTGTVGVYYTDARPFYFLWQNNELQQLGPGSSTPPMNPFWTEFK
;
A
#
# COMPACT_ATOMS: atom_id res chain seq x y z
N MET A 1 -1.81 -77.06 -5.02
CA MET A 1 -0.73 -76.94 -6.01
C MET A 1 -0.88 -75.58 -6.67
N GLU A 2 -0.13 -74.59 -6.22
CA GLU A 2 1.16 -74.20 -6.86
C GLU A 2 0.94 -73.63 -8.26
N GLN A 3 1.06 -72.29 -8.39
CA GLN A 3 2.20 -71.61 -9.06
C GLN A 3 2.08 -71.65 -10.60
N ARG A 4 2.15 -70.56 -11.38
CA ARG A 4 2.96 -69.34 -11.28
C ARG A 4 2.53 -68.30 -12.34
N LYS A 5 2.52 -67.03 -11.91
CA LYS A 5 3.16 -65.83 -12.50
C LYS A 5 2.77 -65.35 -13.91
N LEU A 6 2.37 -64.07 -13.99
CA LEU A 6 3.27 -63.00 -14.48
C LEU A 6 2.84 -61.59 -13.96
N ASN A 7 3.70 -61.04 -13.10
CA ASN A 7 4.08 -59.64 -12.80
C ASN A 7 3.09 -58.44 -12.90
N PHE A 8 2.87 -57.84 -11.72
CA PHE A 8 2.77 -56.38 -11.40
C PHE A 8 3.98 -55.59 -12.00
N VAL A 9 3.95 -54.31 -12.41
CA VAL A 9 3.63 -53.05 -11.70
C VAL A 9 3.49 -51.88 -12.71
N TYR A 10 2.42 -51.06 -12.55
CA TYR A 10 2.21 -49.60 -12.73
C TYR A 10 3.01 -48.73 -13.72
N ILE A 11 2.30 -47.84 -14.43
CA ILE A 11 2.34 -46.36 -14.26
C ILE A 11 1.23 -45.64 -15.06
N PHE A 12 0.43 -44.86 -14.32
CA PHE A 12 -0.36 -43.66 -14.67
C PHE A 12 -1.53 -43.74 -15.68
N GLY A 13 -2.74 -43.75 -15.11
CA GLY A 13 -3.96 -43.25 -15.74
C GLY A 13 -4.55 -42.10 -14.92
N ALA A 14 -5.01 -41.06 -15.62
CA ALA A 14 -6.14 -40.20 -15.25
C ALA A 14 -6.38 -39.26 -16.46
N VAL A 15 -7.32 -39.57 -17.38
CA VAL A 15 -8.78 -39.39 -17.27
C VAL A 15 -9.12 -37.90 -17.47
N VAL A 16 -9.41 -37.47 -18.70
CA VAL A 16 -10.74 -37.40 -19.38
C VAL A 16 -11.36 -36.00 -19.23
N LEU A 17 -11.97 -35.56 -20.34
CA LEU A 17 -12.94 -34.45 -20.50
C LEU A 17 -12.38 -33.08 -20.91
N ALA A 18 -12.08 -32.93 -22.19
CA ALA A 18 -11.88 -31.63 -22.83
C ALA A 18 -12.48 -31.61 -24.24
N ILE A 19 -13.81 -31.60 -24.38
CA ILE A 19 -14.50 -31.10 -25.60
C ILE A 19 -15.87 -30.54 -25.19
N LEU A 20 -16.21 -29.36 -25.75
CA LEU A 20 -17.52 -28.68 -25.81
C LEU A 20 -17.85 -27.72 -24.66
N ILE A 21 -17.43 -26.44 -24.76
CA ILE A 21 -18.33 -25.27 -24.95
C ILE A 21 -17.52 -24.17 -25.67
N SER A 22 -17.64 -24.11 -26.99
CA SER A 22 -17.31 -22.92 -27.80
C SER A 22 -18.60 -22.15 -28.08
N SER A 23 -18.45 -20.85 -28.32
CA SER A 23 -19.49 -19.85 -28.61
C SER A 23 -20.19 -19.25 -27.38
N TRP A 24 -19.62 -18.16 -26.85
CA TRP A 24 -20.28 -16.89 -26.48
C TRP A 24 -19.17 -15.83 -26.33
N TYR A 25 -18.40 -15.63 -27.41
CA TYR A 25 -17.54 -14.45 -27.54
C TYR A 25 -18.43 -13.35 -28.12
N GLN A 26 -19.17 -12.66 -27.24
CA GLN A 26 -19.84 -11.43 -27.63
C GLN A 26 -18.77 -10.36 -27.91
N HIS A 27 -18.81 -9.82 -29.13
CA HIS A 27 -18.09 -8.63 -29.52
C HIS A 27 -18.45 -7.47 -28.58
N TYR A 28 -17.55 -7.14 -27.65
CA TYR A 28 -17.49 -5.79 -27.11
C TYR A 28 -16.80 -4.92 -28.16
N PRO A 29 -17.40 -3.80 -28.58
CA PRO A 29 -16.67 -2.83 -29.38
C PRO A 29 -15.47 -2.39 -28.56
N SER A 30 -14.28 -2.49 -29.15
CA SER A 30 -13.05 -1.92 -28.61
C SER A 30 -13.25 -0.41 -28.48
N VAL A 31 -13.69 0.02 -27.30
CA VAL A 31 -13.53 1.41 -26.89
C VAL A 31 -12.04 1.61 -26.77
N VAL A 32 -11.46 2.19 -27.81
CA VAL A 32 -10.13 2.80 -27.75
C VAL A 32 -10.29 3.94 -26.75
N ILE A 33 -10.02 3.67 -25.47
CA ILE A 33 -9.81 4.73 -24.50
C ILE A 33 -8.56 5.45 -25.00
N PRO A 34 -8.64 6.75 -25.35
CA PRO A 34 -7.45 7.49 -25.71
C PRO A 34 -6.47 7.39 -24.54
N SER A 35 -5.32 6.77 -24.76
CA SER A 35 -4.25 6.61 -23.76
C SER A 35 -3.51 7.92 -23.50
N THR A 36 -4.22 9.04 -23.59
CA THR A 36 -3.72 10.38 -23.27
C THR A 36 -4.51 10.87 -22.07
N ILE A 37 -4.36 10.16 -20.95
CA ILE A 37 -4.39 10.86 -19.67
C ILE A 37 -3.09 11.66 -19.70
N ASP A 38 -3.24 12.97 -19.82
CA ASP A 38 -2.15 13.90 -19.63
C ASP A 38 -1.67 13.78 -18.18
N THR A 39 -0.67 12.92 -17.96
CA THR A 39 -0.06 12.69 -16.65
C THR A 39 0.95 13.80 -16.31
N SER A 40 0.97 14.91 -17.05
CA SER A 40 1.75 16.10 -16.71
C SER A 40 1.16 16.92 -15.55
N SER A 41 0.33 16.32 -14.70
CA SER A 41 -0.05 16.94 -13.44
C SER A 41 1.20 17.04 -12.56
N ASN A 42 1.92 18.16 -12.72
CA ASN A 42 2.93 18.66 -11.82
C ASN A 42 2.31 18.75 -10.43
N PHE A 43 2.45 17.70 -9.63
CA PHE A 43 2.05 17.69 -8.23
C PHE A 43 3.07 18.50 -7.44
N ASP A 44 2.81 19.80 -7.36
CA ASP A 44 3.67 20.80 -6.72
C ASP A 44 3.61 20.66 -5.20
N ASN A 45 4.50 19.84 -4.64
CA ASN A 45 4.86 19.83 -3.22
C ASN A 45 6.03 20.80 -2.92
N GLY A 46 6.22 21.82 -3.77
CA GLY A 46 7.48 22.55 -3.90
C GLY A 46 8.53 21.64 -4.51
N LYS A 47 8.81 21.79 -5.82
CA LYS A 47 9.78 20.97 -6.59
C LYS A 47 9.88 19.53 -6.07
N THR A 48 8.86 18.74 -6.35
CA THR A 48 8.92 17.27 -6.32
C THR A 48 10.28 16.83 -6.83
N LEU A 49 11.04 16.04 -6.07
CA LEU A 49 12.38 15.58 -6.49
C LEU A 49 12.35 14.66 -7.74
N SER A 50 11.16 14.42 -8.27
CA SER A 50 10.80 13.58 -9.40
C SER A 50 9.71 14.34 -10.15
N THR A 51 10.04 15.15 -11.14
CA THR A 51 9.56 14.89 -12.51
C THR A 51 10.52 15.33 -13.64
N ASP A 52 11.60 16.06 -13.35
CA ASP A 52 12.41 16.74 -14.39
C ASP A 52 13.87 16.22 -14.52
N LYS A 53 14.24 15.13 -13.85
CA LYS A 53 15.65 14.66 -13.77
C LYS A 53 15.82 13.20 -14.20
N ASN A 54 16.98 12.91 -14.80
CA ASN A 54 17.47 11.54 -15.06
C ASN A 54 17.27 10.66 -13.81
N CYS A 55 16.79 9.43 -13.98
CA CYS A 55 16.49 8.44 -12.92
C CYS A 55 17.55 8.43 -11.80
N SER A 56 18.84 8.39 -12.17
CA SER A 56 19.94 8.39 -11.21
C SER A 56 19.99 9.64 -10.33
N GLN A 57 19.66 10.82 -10.85
CA GLN A 57 19.66 12.06 -10.08
C GLN A 57 18.47 12.14 -9.10
N ALA A 58 17.31 11.60 -9.48
CA ALA A 58 16.15 11.52 -8.60
C ALA A 58 16.43 10.59 -7.41
N ILE A 59 17.09 9.46 -7.65
CA ILE A 59 17.51 8.51 -6.61
C ILE A 59 18.52 9.14 -5.66
N LEU A 60 19.57 9.76 -6.19
CA LEU A 60 20.57 10.45 -5.38
C LEU A 60 19.92 11.53 -4.49
N ALA A 61 18.92 12.24 -5.01
CA ALA A 61 18.22 13.25 -4.21
C ALA A 61 17.35 12.64 -3.10
N GLN A 62 16.69 11.51 -3.34
CA GLN A 62 15.94 10.77 -2.31
C GLN A 62 16.87 10.19 -1.25
N GLU A 63 17.96 9.55 -1.67
CA GLU A 63 18.99 9.03 -0.76
C GLU A 63 19.57 10.15 0.12
N GLN A 64 19.88 11.32 -0.47
CA GLN A 64 20.32 12.50 0.28
C GLN A 64 19.27 13.01 1.26
N ALA A 65 17.99 13.07 0.84
CA ALA A 65 16.91 13.53 1.71
C ALA A 65 16.74 12.61 2.93
N VAL A 66 16.76 11.29 2.69
CA VAL A 66 16.65 10.28 3.73
C VAL A 66 17.86 10.27 4.66
N ASN A 67 19.08 10.38 4.11
CA ASN A 67 20.29 10.38 4.94
C ASN A 67 20.42 11.62 5.83
N ASN A 68 19.88 12.76 5.37
CA ASN A 68 19.90 14.03 6.08
C ASN A 68 18.61 14.32 6.86
N ASP A 69 17.71 13.35 7.00
CA ASP A 69 16.46 13.54 7.72
C ASP A 69 16.73 13.79 9.22
N PRO A 70 16.48 15.01 9.74
CA PRO A 70 16.71 15.31 11.14
C PRO A 70 15.70 14.63 12.07
N LEU A 71 14.57 14.15 11.55
CA LEU A 71 13.48 13.57 12.33
C LEU A 71 13.63 12.07 12.54
N ALA A 72 14.45 11.37 11.75
CA ALA A 72 14.63 9.92 11.85
C ALA A 72 14.96 9.43 13.26
N ASN A 73 15.79 10.17 13.99
CA ASN A 73 16.15 9.85 15.38
C ASN A 73 15.32 10.61 16.43
N ALA A 74 14.58 11.65 16.03
CA ALA A 74 13.81 12.50 16.94
C ALA A 74 12.36 12.05 17.08
N GLU A 75 11.80 11.39 16.06
CA GLU A 75 10.43 10.92 16.00
C GLU A 75 10.37 9.40 16.16
N THR A 76 10.70 8.95 17.38
CA THR A 76 10.69 7.53 17.73
C THR A 76 9.31 7.04 18.18
N PHE A 77 9.03 5.73 18.09
CA PHE A 77 7.72 5.19 18.49
C PHE A 77 7.47 5.38 19.99
N GLU A 78 8.52 5.28 20.80
CA GLU A 78 8.52 5.40 22.26
C GLU A 78 8.17 6.82 22.72
N LYS A 79 8.39 7.84 21.88
CA LYS A 79 8.02 9.24 22.15
C LYS A 79 6.50 9.44 22.12
N TYR A 80 5.77 8.57 21.43
CA TYR A 80 4.32 8.68 21.21
C TYR A 80 3.56 7.46 21.73
N PRO A 81 3.69 7.12 23.03
CA PRO A 81 3.06 5.94 23.57
C PRO A 81 1.54 6.04 23.52
N VAL A 82 0.89 4.89 23.40
CA VAL A 82 -0.56 4.82 23.49
C VAL A 82 -1.01 4.89 24.94
N THR A 83 -2.03 5.71 25.22
CA THR A 83 -2.64 5.83 26.55
C THR A 83 -3.89 4.96 26.72
N ASN A 84 -4.54 4.59 25.61
CA ASN A 84 -5.77 3.82 25.59
C ASN A 84 -5.61 2.60 24.69
N SER A 85 -5.79 1.40 25.25
CA SER A 85 -5.82 0.16 24.46
C SER A 85 -7.23 -0.43 24.47
N LEU A 86 -7.57 -1.16 23.42
CA LEU A 86 -8.87 -1.83 23.32
C LEU A 86 -9.03 -2.86 24.45
N GLN A 87 -10.07 -2.71 25.27
CA GLN A 87 -10.36 -3.60 26.41
C GLN A 87 -11.37 -4.71 26.08
N MET A 88 -11.97 -4.67 24.89
CA MET A 88 -13.03 -5.59 24.46
C MET A 88 -12.71 -6.22 23.11
N ALA A 89 -13.56 -7.13 22.65
CA ALA A 89 -13.42 -7.70 21.33
C ALA A 89 -13.44 -6.58 20.26
N PRO A 90 -12.56 -6.65 19.24
CA PRO A 90 -12.60 -5.72 18.11
C PRO A 90 -13.98 -5.68 17.45
N ALA A 91 -14.51 -4.47 17.28
CA ALA A 91 -15.75 -4.24 16.54
C ALA A 91 -15.61 -4.69 15.08
N ASP A 92 -16.71 -5.14 14.48
CA ASP A 92 -16.77 -5.35 13.04
C ASP A 92 -16.66 -4.03 12.27
N LEU A 93 -16.40 -4.11 10.97
CA LEU A 93 -16.37 -2.93 10.09
C LEU A 93 -17.73 -2.25 10.06
N ASP A 94 -17.78 -0.95 10.39
CA ASP A 94 -18.95 -0.12 10.12
C ASP A 94 -18.95 0.31 8.65
N ILE A 95 -19.66 -0.45 7.82
CA ILE A 95 -19.78 -0.17 6.38
C ILE A 95 -20.52 1.14 6.08
N LYS A 96 -21.19 1.76 7.06
CA LYS A 96 -21.87 3.04 6.88
C LYS A 96 -21.00 4.23 7.27
N SER A 97 -19.82 3.99 7.83
CA SER A 97 -18.94 5.05 8.31
C SER A 97 -18.46 6.00 7.21
N ASN A 98 -18.22 5.49 6.00
CA ASN A 98 -17.97 6.27 4.79
C ASN A 98 -18.21 5.41 3.52
N SER A 99 -18.23 6.04 2.34
CA SER A 99 -18.46 5.37 1.05
C SER A 99 -17.42 4.29 0.74
N PHE A 100 -16.14 4.54 0.99
CA PHE A 100 -15.08 3.56 0.76
C PHE A 100 -15.16 2.35 1.69
N ALA A 101 -15.63 2.51 2.93
CA ALA A 101 -15.88 1.39 3.83
C ALA A 101 -16.94 0.45 3.27
N TYR A 102 -17.98 1.00 2.62
CA TYR A 102 -18.98 0.20 1.92
C TYR A 102 -18.40 -0.46 0.67
N GLU A 103 -17.72 0.30 -0.19
CA GLU A 103 -17.19 -0.19 -1.46
C GLU A 103 -16.18 -1.33 -1.25
N PHE A 104 -15.25 -1.16 -0.31
CA PHE A 104 -14.19 -2.11 0.01
C PHE A 104 -14.54 -3.10 1.14
N ARG A 105 -15.82 -3.16 1.55
CA ARG A 105 -16.26 -3.95 2.72
C ARG A 105 -15.73 -5.39 2.75
N GLY A 106 -15.76 -6.09 1.63
CA GLY A 106 -15.34 -7.50 1.55
C GLY A 106 -13.85 -7.68 1.86
N VAL A 107 -13.00 -6.89 1.21
CA VAL A 107 -11.54 -6.96 1.43
C VAL A 107 -11.13 -6.39 2.78
N LEU A 108 -11.82 -5.35 3.27
CA LEU A 108 -11.57 -4.79 4.60
C LEU A 108 -11.94 -5.79 5.69
N MET A 109 -13.11 -6.43 5.62
CA MET A 109 -13.53 -7.45 6.59
C MET A 109 -12.55 -8.63 6.63
N ASP A 110 -12.14 -9.16 5.47
CA ASP A 110 -11.15 -10.24 5.40
C ASP A 110 -9.82 -9.83 6.04
N LYS A 111 -9.27 -8.66 5.68
CA LYS A 111 -8.01 -8.18 6.23
C LYS A 111 -8.08 -7.93 7.73
N LEU A 112 -9.14 -7.28 8.21
CA LEU A 112 -9.36 -7.00 9.63
C LEU A 112 -9.42 -8.28 10.47
N SER A 113 -10.00 -9.36 9.94
CA SER A 113 -10.04 -10.67 10.61
C SER A 113 -8.65 -11.29 10.81
N ARG A 114 -7.67 -10.92 9.97
CA ARG A 114 -6.31 -11.47 9.99
C ARG A 114 -5.34 -10.62 10.80
N VAL A 115 -5.43 -9.30 10.70
CA VAL A 115 -4.46 -8.40 11.34
C VAL A 115 -4.79 -8.08 12.79
N GLY A 116 -6.07 -8.11 13.18
CA GLY A 116 -6.51 -7.64 14.50
C GLY A 116 -6.10 -6.18 14.76
N VAL A 117 -5.99 -5.78 16.03
CA VAL A 117 -5.46 -4.46 16.41
C VAL A 117 -3.95 -4.45 16.19
N ASN A 118 -3.46 -3.57 15.32
CA ASN A 118 -2.04 -3.46 14.98
C ASN A 118 -1.49 -2.02 15.06
N PHE A 119 -2.33 -1.05 15.42
CA PHE A 119 -1.96 0.36 15.47
C PHE A 119 -2.63 1.10 16.63
N ALA A 120 -1.90 2.01 17.29
CA ALA A 120 -2.42 3.00 18.22
C ALA A 120 -3.41 2.42 19.29
N GLY A 121 -3.09 1.23 19.82
CA GLY A 121 -3.78 0.51 20.90
C GLY A 121 -5.17 -0.05 20.60
N HIS A 122 -5.91 0.53 19.66
CA HIS A 122 -7.26 0.11 19.31
C HIS A 122 -7.61 0.33 17.84
N TYR A 123 -6.63 0.62 16.97
CA TYR A 123 -6.85 0.74 15.54
C TYR A 123 -6.24 -0.44 14.76
N SER A 124 -6.74 -0.63 13.55
CA SER A 124 -6.11 -1.46 12.54
C SER A 124 -5.77 -0.62 11.33
N ILE A 125 -4.51 -0.63 10.90
CA ILE A 125 -4.13 -0.16 9.58
C ILE A 125 -4.14 -1.35 8.61
N VAL A 126 -4.88 -1.22 7.51
CA VAL A 126 -4.98 -2.24 6.47
C VAL A 126 -4.65 -1.65 5.10
N TYR A 127 -3.78 -2.35 4.38
CA TYR A 127 -3.44 -2.06 2.99
C TYR A 127 -4.37 -2.78 2.02
N VAL A 128 -4.92 -2.08 1.04
CA VAL A 128 -5.67 -2.63 -0.09
C VAL A 128 -4.94 -2.28 -1.39
N GLY A 129 -4.35 -3.30 -2.02
CA GLY A 129 -3.69 -3.13 -3.32
C GLY A 129 -4.71 -2.99 -4.44
N MET A 130 -4.49 -2.01 -5.32
CA MET A 130 -5.26 -1.82 -6.54
C MET A 130 -4.30 -1.61 -7.72
N THR A 131 -4.56 -2.30 -8.83
CA THR A 131 -3.77 -2.14 -10.05
C THR A 131 -3.83 -0.70 -10.54
N GLY A 132 -2.67 -0.05 -10.68
CA GLY A 132 -2.55 1.30 -11.24
C GLY A 132 -2.71 2.46 -10.23
N TRP A 133 -3.15 2.21 -8.99
CA TRP A 133 -3.50 3.26 -8.02
C TRP A 133 -2.70 3.19 -6.71
N GLY A 134 -1.57 2.48 -6.74
CA GLY A 134 -0.63 2.43 -5.62
C GLY A 134 -1.18 1.78 -4.36
N ALA A 135 -0.67 2.22 -3.22
CA ALA A 135 -0.99 1.67 -1.91
C ALA A 135 -2.12 2.46 -1.22
N ASN A 136 -3.27 1.81 -1.02
CA ASN A 136 -4.43 2.40 -0.35
C ASN A 136 -4.49 1.90 1.10
N TYR A 137 -4.27 2.80 2.05
CA TYR A 137 -4.30 2.46 3.48
C TYR A 137 -5.57 2.99 4.14
N PHE A 138 -6.24 2.09 4.86
CA PHE A 138 -7.38 2.42 5.70
C PHE A 138 -6.97 2.29 7.17
N ILE A 139 -7.46 3.21 8.00
CA ILE A 139 -7.30 3.18 9.46
C ILE A 139 -8.68 2.91 10.05
N VAL A 140 -8.86 1.77 10.69
CA VAL A 140 -10.16 1.35 11.25
C VAL A 140 -10.10 1.38 12.76
N ASP A 141 -10.97 2.17 13.38
CA ASP A 141 -11.16 2.19 14.83
C ASP A 141 -11.85 0.88 15.24
N ARG A 142 -11.14 0.04 16.00
CA ARG A 142 -11.63 -1.28 16.43
C ARG A 142 -12.50 -1.22 17.68
N SER A 143 -12.74 -0.03 18.24
CA SER A 143 -13.73 0.17 19.30
C SER A 143 -15.16 0.30 18.76
N ASN A 144 -15.33 0.78 17.52
CA ASN A 144 -16.64 1.09 16.94
C ASN A 144 -16.79 0.73 15.44
N GLY A 145 -15.74 0.26 14.78
CA GLY A 145 -15.76 -0.15 13.37
C GLY A 145 -15.59 0.99 12.38
N LYS A 146 -15.49 2.25 12.83
CA LYS A 146 -15.43 3.43 11.97
C LYS A 146 -14.14 3.45 11.17
N THR A 147 -14.26 3.75 9.89
CA THR A 147 -13.13 3.76 8.95
C THR A 147 -12.69 5.19 8.62
N TYR A 148 -11.39 5.37 8.57
CA TYR A 148 -10.67 6.57 8.15
C TYR A 148 -9.68 6.20 7.04
N ILE A 149 -9.20 7.21 6.31
CA ILE A 149 -8.31 7.03 5.16
C ILE A 149 -6.98 7.70 5.47
N PHE A 150 -5.89 7.02 5.13
CA PHE A 150 -4.59 7.66 5.02
C PHE A 150 -4.47 8.30 3.62
N PRO A 151 -4.45 9.65 3.52
CA PRO A 151 -4.73 10.32 2.25
C PRO A 151 -3.52 10.40 1.30
N TYR A 152 -2.34 9.93 1.73
CA TYR A 152 -1.09 10.11 1.00
C TYR A 152 -0.64 8.83 0.31
N ILE A 153 0.16 8.99 -0.74
CA ILE A 153 0.86 7.86 -1.36
C ILE A 153 2.10 7.56 -0.53
N ALA A 154 2.09 6.39 0.11
CA ALA A 154 3.22 5.87 0.86
C ALA A 154 3.85 4.71 0.07
N THR A 155 5.17 4.76 -0.14
CA THR A 155 5.92 3.59 -0.60
C THR A 155 6.05 2.60 0.55
N PHE A 156 6.37 3.13 1.74
CA PHE A 156 6.47 2.38 2.99
C PHE A 156 5.70 3.07 4.10
N LEU A 157 5.11 2.29 4.99
CA LEU A 157 4.35 2.80 6.12
C LEU A 157 4.66 1.97 7.37
N ASP A 158 5.42 2.56 8.28
CA ASP A 158 5.76 1.96 9.56
C ASP A 158 4.85 2.48 10.66
N PHE A 159 4.34 1.54 11.43
CA PHE A 159 3.47 1.78 12.57
C PHE A 159 3.51 0.56 13.48
N ASN A 160 3.04 0.73 14.72
CA ASN A 160 2.85 -0.40 15.62
C ASN A 160 1.68 -0.16 16.59
N LYS A 161 1.28 -1.22 17.28
CA LYS A 161 0.14 -1.22 18.19
C LYS A 161 0.36 -0.36 19.44
N ASP A 162 1.61 -0.07 19.81
CA ASP A 162 1.97 0.57 21.08
C ASP A 162 2.31 2.06 20.91
N SER A 163 2.20 2.59 19.68
CA SER A 163 2.50 3.98 19.35
C SER A 163 1.39 4.64 18.51
N ASN A 164 1.20 5.94 18.73
CA ASN A 164 0.35 6.80 17.91
C ASN A 164 1.09 7.37 16.68
N LEU A 165 2.37 7.05 16.51
CA LEU A 165 3.18 7.52 15.40
C LEU A 165 3.00 6.63 14.16
N ILE A 166 2.87 7.27 13.01
CA ILE A 166 3.04 6.66 11.68
C ILE A 166 4.28 7.30 11.05
N ARG A 167 5.22 6.48 10.59
CA ARG A 167 6.32 6.94 9.74
C ARG A 167 6.07 6.49 8.31
N MET A 168 6.06 7.43 7.40
CA MET A 168 5.96 7.17 5.98
C MET A 168 7.36 7.24 5.38
N ASN A 169 7.72 6.22 4.61
CA ASN A 169 9.02 6.12 3.94
C ASN A 169 10.20 6.27 4.93
N SER A 170 10.30 5.38 5.92
CA SER A 170 11.41 5.40 6.87
C SER A 170 12.77 5.28 6.18
N LYS A 171 13.81 5.77 6.84
CA LYS A 171 15.15 5.77 6.28
C LYS A 171 15.61 4.37 5.90
N GLU A 172 15.38 3.42 6.79
CA GLU A 172 15.80 2.04 6.66
C GLU A 172 15.14 1.41 5.42
N ASP A 173 13.83 1.57 5.27
CA ASP A 173 13.07 0.97 4.16
C ASP A 173 13.43 1.61 2.81
N VAL A 174 13.55 2.94 2.77
CA VAL A 174 13.88 3.63 1.52
C VAL A 174 15.28 3.29 1.05
N LEU A 175 16.26 3.19 1.97
CA LEU A 175 17.61 2.78 1.61
C LEU A 175 17.68 1.32 1.17
N ALA A 176 16.93 0.42 1.82
CA ALA A 176 16.84 -0.98 1.39
C ALA A 176 16.30 -1.08 -0.04
N TRP A 177 15.18 -0.40 -0.31
CA TRP A 177 14.57 -0.32 -1.63
C TRP A 177 15.50 0.27 -2.70
N ILE A 178 16.20 1.38 -2.39
CA ILE A 178 17.18 1.99 -3.29
C ILE A 178 18.32 1.03 -3.64
N ASN A 179 18.75 0.20 -2.69
CA ASN A 179 19.85 -0.73 -2.91
C ASN A 179 19.43 -2.00 -3.66
N GLU A 180 18.19 -2.45 -3.45
CA GLU A 180 17.71 -3.75 -3.96
C GLU A 180 16.95 -3.65 -5.28
N ASP A 181 15.98 -2.73 -5.39
CA ASP A 181 14.99 -2.74 -6.48
C ASP A 181 15.23 -1.68 -7.55
N VAL A 182 15.83 -0.57 -7.14
CA VAL A 182 15.96 0.63 -7.98
C VAL A 182 16.95 0.49 -9.14
N PRO A 183 18.12 -0.17 -9.01
CA PRO A 183 19.06 -0.35 -10.11
C PRO A 183 18.43 -1.02 -11.34
N ASP A 184 17.56 -2.02 -11.13
CA ASP A 184 16.92 -2.77 -12.22
C ASP A 184 15.81 -1.96 -12.92
N ALA A 185 15.08 -1.17 -12.16
CA ALA A 185 13.95 -0.41 -12.70
C ALA A 185 14.38 0.90 -13.40
N CYS A 186 15.51 1.51 -13.04
CA CYS A 186 16.12 2.56 -13.88
C CYS A 186 16.68 2.04 -15.20
N MET A 187 17.23 0.82 -15.23
CA MET A 187 17.82 0.24 -16.44
C MET A 187 16.78 -0.24 -17.46
N SER A 188 15.59 -0.66 -17.00
CA SER A 188 14.57 -1.26 -17.88
C SER A 188 13.66 -0.26 -18.61
N THR A 189 13.52 0.97 -18.11
CA THR A 189 12.50 1.92 -18.60
C THR A 189 13.05 3.16 -19.31
N GLY A 190 14.35 3.48 -19.18
CA GLY A 190 15.04 4.62 -19.85
C GLY A 190 14.53 6.03 -19.48
N THR A 191 13.42 6.08 -18.76
CA THR A 191 12.70 7.22 -18.21
C THR A 191 12.10 6.67 -16.94
N VAL A 192 12.08 7.46 -15.86
CA VAL A 192 11.40 7.10 -14.62
C VAL A 192 9.96 6.80 -14.98
N GLY A 193 9.61 5.53 -15.18
CA GLY A 193 8.25 5.14 -15.49
C GLY A 193 7.43 5.42 -14.25
N VAL A 194 6.83 6.61 -14.16
CA VAL A 194 5.57 7.07 -13.49
C VAL A 194 5.24 6.51 -12.08
N TYR A 195 6.12 5.73 -11.45
CA TYR A 195 5.84 4.92 -10.26
C TYR A 195 6.79 5.21 -9.10
N TYR A 196 7.73 6.12 -9.29
CA TYR A 196 8.60 6.59 -8.20
C TYR A 196 7.91 7.74 -7.49
N THR A 197 7.02 7.33 -6.59
CA THR A 197 6.40 8.16 -5.58
C THR A 197 7.49 8.79 -4.73
N ASP A 198 7.31 10.07 -4.37
CA ASP A 198 8.20 10.79 -3.49
C ASP A 198 8.45 9.98 -2.20
N ALA A 199 9.61 9.34 -2.10
CA ALA A 199 9.98 8.47 -1.00
C ALA A 199 10.69 9.25 0.12
N ARG A 200 10.52 10.59 0.19
CA ARG A 200 10.99 11.35 1.34
C ARG A 200 10.26 10.89 2.61
N PRO A 201 10.95 10.88 3.78
CA PRO A 201 10.32 10.56 5.04
C PRO A 201 9.28 11.59 5.46
N PHE A 202 8.15 11.14 5.97
CA PHE A 202 7.16 11.99 6.64
C PHE A 202 6.67 11.32 7.93
N TYR A 203 6.37 12.13 8.93
CA TYR A 203 6.01 11.68 10.27
C TYR A 203 4.64 12.22 10.62
N PHE A 204 3.76 11.34 11.09
CA PHE A 204 2.40 11.72 11.46
C PHE A 204 2.05 11.22 12.85
N LEU A 205 1.41 12.08 13.62
CA LEU A 205 0.75 11.73 14.86
C LEU A 205 -0.73 11.45 14.57
N TRP A 206 -1.18 10.26 14.96
CA TRP A 206 -2.60 9.92 14.97
C TRP A 206 -3.20 10.25 16.34
N GLN A 207 -4.08 11.23 16.41
CA GLN A 207 -4.73 11.61 17.65
C GLN A 207 -6.16 12.09 17.38
N ASN A 208 -7.09 11.72 18.26
CA ASN A 208 -8.50 12.13 18.16
C ASN A 208 -9.16 11.77 16.81
N ASN A 209 -8.76 10.64 16.22
CA ASN A 209 -9.17 10.19 14.89
C ASN A 209 -8.73 11.11 13.72
N GLU A 210 -7.69 11.90 13.94
CA GLU A 210 -7.12 12.80 12.95
C GLU A 210 -5.62 12.54 12.77
N LEU A 211 -5.15 12.77 11.54
CA LEU A 211 -3.76 12.63 11.15
C LEU A 211 -3.09 14.01 11.15
N GLN A 212 -2.18 14.23 12.09
CA GLN A 212 -1.40 15.46 12.18
C GLN A 212 0.02 15.21 11.65
N GLN A 213 0.46 15.97 10.65
CA GLN A 213 1.84 15.93 10.20
C GLN A 213 2.76 16.58 11.25
N LEU A 214 3.76 15.85 11.72
CA LEU A 214 4.83 16.33 12.60
C LEU A 214 5.97 16.93 11.78
N GLY A 215 6.28 16.33 10.63
CA GLY A 215 7.24 16.89 9.69
C GLY A 215 7.60 15.95 8.56
N PRO A 216 8.48 16.40 7.65
CA PRO A 216 9.09 17.73 7.62
C PRO A 216 8.06 18.83 7.28
N GLY A 217 7.95 19.88 8.11
CA GLY A 217 6.86 20.87 8.05
C GLY A 217 6.89 21.83 6.84
N SER A 218 8.00 21.86 6.09
CA SER A 218 8.15 22.68 4.89
C SER A 218 7.65 22.00 3.61
N SER A 219 7.19 20.75 3.69
CA SER A 219 6.73 19.98 2.54
C SER A 219 5.48 19.18 2.88
N THR A 220 4.57 19.05 1.92
CA THR A 220 3.44 18.15 1.99
C THR A 220 3.78 16.82 1.30
N PRO A 221 3.28 15.68 1.79
CA PRO A 221 3.42 14.42 1.09
C PRO A 221 2.47 14.35 -0.12
N PRO A 222 2.81 13.58 -1.16
CA PRO A 222 1.93 13.43 -2.33
C PRO A 222 0.59 12.84 -1.91
N MET A 223 -0.50 13.53 -2.26
CA MET A 223 -1.84 12.98 -2.07
C MET A 223 -2.05 11.77 -2.99
N ASN A 224 -2.75 10.76 -2.49
CA ASN A 224 -3.14 9.62 -3.31
C ASN A 224 -4.37 9.99 -4.17
N PRO A 225 -4.22 10.02 -5.51
CA PRO A 225 -5.26 10.48 -6.42
C PRO A 225 -6.52 9.60 -6.35
N PHE A 226 -6.37 8.33 -5.95
CA PHE A 226 -7.50 7.44 -5.71
C PHE A 226 -8.56 8.07 -4.79
N TRP A 227 -8.12 8.73 -3.72
CA TRP A 227 -9.04 9.34 -2.75
C TRP A 227 -9.66 10.65 -3.21
N THR A 228 -9.04 11.32 -4.18
CA THR A 228 -9.55 12.60 -4.70
C THR A 228 -10.44 12.43 -5.92
N GLU A 229 -10.16 11.43 -6.75
CA GLU A 229 -10.87 11.19 -8.01
C GLU A 229 -12.14 10.34 -7.83
N PHE A 230 -12.19 9.48 -6.81
CA PHE A 230 -13.30 8.53 -6.59
C PHE A 230 -14.20 8.90 -5.39
N LYS A 231 -14.41 10.20 -5.11
CA LYS A 231 -15.29 10.67 -4.03
C LYS A 231 -16.78 10.60 -4.35
#